data_AF-A0A7J4V2X0-F1
#
_entry.id   AF-A0A7J4V2X0-F1
#
_cell.length_a   1.000
_cell.length_b   1.000
_cell.length_c   1.000
_cell.angle_alpha   90.00
_cell.angle_beta   90.00
_cell.angle_gamma   90.00
#
_symmetry.space_group_name_H-M   'P 1'
#
loop_
_entity.id
_entity.type
_entity.pdbx_description
1 polymer ?
#
loop_
_entity_poly.entity_id
_entity_poly.type
_entity_poly.pdbx_seq_one_letter_code
_entity_poly.pdbx_strand_id
1 'polypeptide(L)'
;MTDAPLMSTFVALALIPVAFLFTHAYLSGRGHKRFHSITGSAAIVWDLTLSIFYMIYRFFGGEVEGSTLDISGPLLAYFIAHGILAVVVIVLEVIVLTTALLHMRRKREYTLHARLAPYLMVTWFAAFLSGEIVYLANYVF
;
A
#
# COMPACT_ATOMS: atom_id res chain seq x y z
N MET A 1 19.66 -12.58 -13.56
CA MET A 1 19.06 -11.33 -13.04
C MET A 1 18.43 -10.62 -14.22
N THR A 2 17.18 -10.21 -14.05
CA THR A 2 16.44 -9.46 -15.06
C THR A 2 16.56 -7.98 -14.72
N ASP A 3 16.70 -7.11 -15.71
CA ASP A 3 16.74 -5.66 -15.46
C ASP A 3 15.48 -5.22 -14.72
N ALA A 4 15.66 -4.51 -13.62
CA ALA A 4 14.56 -4.06 -12.79
C ALA A 4 13.66 -3.10 -13.59
N PRO A 5 12.36 -3.41 -13.77
CA PRO A 5 11.48 -2.52 -14.50
C PRO A 5 11.40 -1.17 -13.79
N LEU A 6 11.75 -0.09 -14.48
CA LEU A 6 11.82 1.26 -13.92
C LEU A 6 10.56 1.63 -13.12
N MET A 7 9.38 1.27 -13.64
CA MET A 7 8.11 1.53 -12.96
C MET A 7 7.93 0.74 -11.67
N SER A 8 8.43 -0.49 -11.61
CA SER A 8 8.37 -1.31 -10.39
C SER A 8 9.36 -0.78 -9.34
N THR A 9 10.56 -0.40 -9.76
CA THR A 9 11.57 0.27 -8.91
C THR A 9 11.04 1.58 -8.34
N PHE A 10 10.40 2.38 -9.18
CA PHE A 10 9.79 3.64 -8.76
C PHE A 10 8.72 3.42 -7.69
N VAL A 11 7.80 2.47 -7.90
CA VAL A 11 6.74 2.16 -6.93
C VAL A 11 7.35 1.67 -5.62
N ALA A 12 8.32 0.75 -5.67
CA ALA A 12 8.99 0.22 -4.48
C ALA A 12 9.61 1.34 -3.62
N LEU A 13 10.37 2.23 -4.25
CA LEU A 13 10.97 3.38 -3.56
C LEU A 13 9.93 4.41 -3.09
N ALA A 14 8.87 4.64 -3.87
CA ALA A 14 7.83 5.60 -3.54
C ALA A 14 6.94 5.14 -2.36
N LEU A 15 6.89 3.83 -2.06
CA LEU A 15 6.19 3.29 -0.90
C LEU A 15 6.97 3.44 0.42
N ILE A 16 8.29 3.69 0.38
CA ILE A 16 9.08 3.92 1.59
C ILE A 16 8.57 5.15 2.38
N PRO A 17 8.38 6.34 1.77
CA PRO A 17 7.72 7.45 2.46
C PRO A 17 6.32 7.11 3.00
N VAL A 18 5.55 6.30 2.26
CA VAL A 18 4.22 5.85 2.68
C VAL A 18 4.30 5.02 3.97
N ALA A 19 5.26 4.08 4.06
CA ALA A 19 5.52 3.32 5.28
C ALA A 19 5.85 4.22 6.48
N PHE A 20 6.67 5.26 6.28
CA PHE A 20 6.96 6.25 7.33
C PHE A 20 5.70 7.00 7.76
N LEU A 21 4.88 7.45 6.82
CA LEU A 21 3.64 8.17 7.11
C LEU A 21 2.61 7.29 7.83
N PHE A 22 2.42 6.03 7.41
CA PHE A 22 1.56 5.08 8.10
C PHE A 22 2.03 4.80 9.53
N THR A 23 3.33 4.54 9.71
CA THR A 23 3.92 4.30 11.02
C THR A 23 3.74 5.51 11.93
N HIS A 24 4.06 6.70 11.44
CA HIS A 24 3.86 7.94 12.19
C HIS A 24 2.37 8.12 12.54
N ALA A 25 1.47 7.97 11.58
CA ALA A 25 0.03 8.12 11.80
C ALA A 25 -0.49 7.15 12.87
N TYR A 26 -0.07 5.88 12.83
CA TYR A 26 -0.48 4.87 13.78
C TYR A 26 0.01 5.16 15.21
N LEU A 27 1.30 5.43 15.38
CA LEU A 27 1.89 5.74 16.69
C LEU A 27 1.37 7.07 17.26
N SER A 28 1.26 8.08 16.40
CA SER A 28 0.75 9.41 16.74
C SER A 28 -0.74 9.36 17.12
N GLY A 29 -1.53 8.53 16.44
CA GLY A 29 -2.95 8.32 16.73
C GLY A 29 -3.18 7.64 18.08
N ARG A 30 -2.37 6.63 18.41
CA ARG A 30 -2.37 6.01 19.75
C ARG A 30 -1.99 6.98 20.87
N GLY A 31 -1.13 7.95 20.57
CA GLY A 31 -0.75 9.01 21.51
C GLY A 31 -1.66 10.24 21.48
N HIS A 32 -2.79 10.21 20.77
CA HIS A 32 -3.71 11.35 20.59
C HIS A 32 -3.02 12.66 20.13
N LYS A 33 -1.92 12.55 19.38
CA LYS A 33 -1.15 13.71 18.91
C LYS A 33 -1.82 14.36 17.70
N ARG A 34 -1.69 15.68 17.53
CA ARG A 34 -2.49 16.46 16.56
C ARG A 34 -2.32 16.08 15.09
N PHE A 35 -1.18 15.53 14.68
CA PHE A 35 -0.84 15.36 13.26
C PHE A 35 -1.21 13.99 12.67
N HIS A 36 -1.71 13.04 13.47
CA HIS A 36 -2.00 11.68 12.98
C HIS A 36 -3.01 11.64 11.84
N SER A 37 -4.02 12.52 11.86
CA SER A 37 -5.05 12.58 10.83
C SER A 37 -4.51 13.07 9.50
N ILE A 38 -3.61 14.06 9.53
CA ILE A 38 -2.97 14.62 8.33
C ILE A 38 -2.01 13.59 7.74
N THR A 39 -1.10 13.02 8.54
CA THR A 39 -0.13 12.06 8.03
C THR A 39 -0.78 10.75 7.59
N GLY A 40 -1.83 10.29 8.30
CA GLY A 40 -2.57 9.09 7.92
C GLY A 40 -3.36 9.29 6.62
N SER A 41 -4.02 10.45 6.46
CA SER A 41 -4.72 10.75 5.20
C SER A 41 -3.74 10.91 4.04
N ALA A 42 -2.59 11.55 4.27
CA ALA A 42 -1.55 11.68 3.26
C ALA A 42 -0.97 10.32 2.86
N ALA A 43 -0.72 9.42 3.82
CA ALA A 43 -0.27 8.05 3.54
C ALA A 43 -1.26 7.31 2.63
N ILE A 44 -2.54 7.27 3.02
CA ILE A 44 -3.57 6.54 2.28
C ILE A 44 -3.76 7.14 0.88
N VAL A 45 -3.84 8.48 0.75
CA VAL A 45 -4.03 9.11 -0.56
C VAL A 45 -2.84 8.85 -1.47
N TRP A 46 -1.63 8.90 -0.93
CA TRP A 46 -0.42 8.57 -1.69
C TRP A 46 -0.44 7.10 -2.14
N ASP A 47 -0.70 6.18 -1.22
CA ASP A 47 -0.76 4.74 -1.53
C ASP A 47 -1.78 4.42 -2.62
N LEU A 48 -3.03 4.86 -2.43
CA LEU A 48 -4.10 4.67 -3.40
C LEU A 48 -3.74 5.27 -4.77
N THR A 49 -3.10 6.44 -4.79
CA THR A 49 -2.68 7.07 -6.06
C THR A 49 -1.64 6.21 -6.78
N LEU A 50 -0.62 5.72 -6.08
CA LEU A 50 0.39 4.83 -6.64
C LEU A 50 -0.24 3.51 -7.13
N SER A 51 -1.08 2.90 -6.29
CA SER A 51 -1.75 1.63 -6.60
C SER A 51 -2.65 1.75 -7.82
N ILE A 52 -3.48 2.79 -7.91
CA ILE A 52 -4.35 3.05 -9.07
C ILE A 52 -3.51 3.35 -10.32
N PHE A 53 -2.49 4.21 -10.21
CA PHE A 53 -1.64 4.53 -11.36
C PHE A 53 -0.89 3.31 -11.88
N TYR A 54 -0.35 2.49 -10.98
CA TYR A 54 0.36 1.26 -11.34
C TYR A 54 -0.57 0.23 -11.99
N MET A 55 -1.80 0.08 -11.47
CA MET A 55 -2.82 -0.78 -12.09
C MET A 55 -3.21 -0.29 -13.49
N ILE A 56 -3.43 1.02 -13.65
CA ILE A 56 -3.73 1.64 -14.96
C ILE A 56 -2.58 1.39 -15.93
N TYR A 57 -1.35 1.67 -15.51
CA TYR A 57 -0.14 1.44 -16.31
C TYR A 57 -0.06 -0.01 -16.79
N ARG A 58 -0.28 -0.98 -15.90
CA ARG A 58 -0.30 -2.41 -16.24
C ARG A 58 -1.47 -2.80 -17.16
N PHE A 59 -2.65 -2.21 -16.96
CA PHE A 59 -3.84 -2.49 -17.77
C PHE A 59 -3.70 -2.03 -19.22
N PHE A 60 -3.06 -0.88 -19.45
CA PHE A 60 -2.83 -0.33 -20.80
C PHE A 60 -1.63 -0.95 -21.53
N GLY A 61 -1.18 -2.13 -21.13
CA GLY A 61 -0.08 -2.82 -21.78
C GLY A 61 1.27 -2.16 -21.51
N GLY A 62 1.45 -1.54 -20.34
CA GLY A 62 2.76 -1.20 -19.81
C GLY A 62 3.58 -2.48 -19.66
N GLU A 63 4.23 -2.88 -20.75
CA GLU A 63 5.15 -4.00 -20.77
C GLU A 63 6.37 -3.63 -19.91
N VAL A 64 6.68 -4.54 -18.99
CA VAL A 64 8.01 -4.60 -18.38
C VAL A 64 8.96 -4.96 -19.51
N GLU A 65 9.61 -3.95 -20.07
CA GLU A 65 10.62 -3.98 -21.14
C GLU A 65 11.18 -5.38 -21.45
N GLY A 66 10.50 -6.12 -22.34
CA GLY A 66 10.99 -7.33 -22.99
C GLY A 66 11.37 -8.52 -22.10
N SER A 67 11.21 -8.43 -20.79
CA SER A 67 11.56 -9.48 -19.85
C SER A 67 10.32 -9.94 -19.10
N THR A 68 9.57 -10.83 -19.74
CA THR A 68 8.53 -11.57 -19.05
C THR A 68 9.23 -12.44 -18.01
N LEU A 69 9.22 -12.02 -16.74
CA LEU A 69 9.32 -12.96 -15.63
C LEU A 69 8.41 -14.13 -16.00
N ASP A 70 8.96 -15.34 -16.05
CA ASP A 70 8.13 -16.52 -16.30
C ASP A 70 7.21 -16.68 -15.08
N ILE A 71 6.01 -16.13 -15.18
CA ILE A 71 5.01 -16.18 -14.11
C ILE A 71 4.39 -17.57 -14.14
N SER A 72 5.14 -18.55 -13.68
CA SER A 72 4.73 -19.95 -13.62
C SER A 72 4.86 -20.50 -12.20
N GLY A 73 4.02 -21.51 -11.89
CA GLY A 73 4.07 -22.24 -10.63
C GLY A 73 3.97 -21.36 -9.37
N PRO A 74 4.96 -21.39 -8.45
CA PRO A 74 4.92 -20.66 -7.19
C PRO A 74 4.78 -19.13 -7.33
N LEU A 75 5.37 -18.53 -8.37
CA LEU A 75 5.35 -17.09 -8.56
C LEU A 75 3.95 -16.59 -8.96
N LEU A 76 3.22 -17.38 -9.75
CA LEU A 76 1.82 -17.11 -10.07
C LEU A 76 0.94 -17.15 -8.81
N ALA A 77 1.12 -18.19 -7.98
CA ALA A 77 0.38 -18.31 -6.72
C ALA A 77 0.65 -17.13 -5.79
N TYR A 78 1.91 -16.67 -5.71
CA TYR A 78 2.28 -15.47 -4.99
C TYR A 78 1.54 -14.23 -5.52
N PHE A 79 1.56 -13.96 -6.83
CA PHE A 79 0.91 -12.77 -7.40
C PHE A 79 -0.60 -12.77 -7.18
N ILE A 80 -1.25 -13.94 -7.23
CA ILE A 80 -2.68 -14.07 -6.91
C ILE A 80 -2.93 -13.73 -5.43
N ALA A 81 -2.17 -14.34 -4.51
CA ALA A 81 -2.33 -14.12 -3.08
C ALA A 81 -2.04 -12.65 -2.70
N HIS A 82 -0.96 -12.09 -3.23
CA HIS A 82 -0.58 -10.70 -3.03
C HIS A 82 -1.62 -9.75 -3.64
N GLY A 83 -2.17 -10.06 -4.82
CA GLY A 83 -3.25 -9.28 -5.43
C GLY A 83 -4.52 -9.25 -4.57
N ILE A 84 -4.92 -10.38 -4.00
CA ILE A 84 -6.04 -10.45 -3.04
C ILE A 84 -5.74 -9.59 -1.80
N LEU A 85 -4.53 -9.72 -1.25
CA LEU A 85 -4.10 -8.92 -0.09
C LEU A 85 -4.14 -7.42 -0.40
N ALA A 86 -3.66 -7.00 -1.58
CA ALA A 86 -3.70 -5.61 -2.03
C ALA A 86 -5.14 -5.07 -2.13
N VAL A 87 -6.08 -5.87 -2.67
CA VAL A 87 -7.50 -5.48 -2.71
C VAL A 87 -8.08 -5.29 -1.30
N VAL A 88 -7.73 -6.18 -0.36
CA VAL A 88 -8.15 -6.04 1.05
C VAL A 88 -7.60 -4.75 1.66
N VAL A 89 -6.33 -4.43 1.40
CA VAL A 89 -5.69 -3.18 1.84
C VAL A 89 -6.43 -1.97 1.28
N ILE A 90 -6.70 -1.91 -0.03
CA ILE A 90 -7.43 -0.81 -0.67
C ILE A 90 -8.81 -0.61 -0.02
N VAL A 91 -9.55 -1.69 0.24
CA VAL A 91 -10.87 -1.61 0.89
C VAL A 91 -10.73 -1.04 2.31
N LEU A 92 -9.75 -1.51 3.09
CA LEU A 92 -9.49 -1.00 4.44
C LEU A 92 -9.08 0.48 4.41
N GLU A 93 -8.23 0.89 3.47
CA GLU A 93 -7.81 2.26 3.27
C GLU A 93 -8.99 3.19 2.99
N VAL A 94 -9.87 2.80 2.06
CA VAL A 94 -11.08 3.58 1.74
C VAL A 94 -11.98 3.73 2.98
N ILE A 95 -12.20 2.66 3.74
CA ILE A 95 -13.05 2.71 4.96
C ILE A 95 -12.39 3.58 6.04
N VAL A 96 -11.08 3.40 6.30
CA VAL A 96 -10.35 4.15 7.33
C VAL A 96 -10.25 5.62 6.98
N LEU A 97 -9.97 5.96 5.72
CA LEU A 97 -9.93 7.34 5.24
C LEU A 97 -11.32 7.99 5.32
N THR A 98 -12.36 7.31 4.85
CA THR A 98 -13.73 7.83 4.91
C THR A 98 -14.15 8.12 6.34
N THR A 99 -13.90 7.19 7.26
CA THR A 99 -14.23 7.37 8.68
C THR A 99 -13.37 8.47 9.33
N ALA A 100 -12.10 8.63 8.95
CA ALA A 100 -11.24 9.73 9.41
C ALA A 100 -11.77 11.10 8.95
N LEU A 101 -12.12 11.24 7.66
CA LEU A 101 -12.67 12.48 7.11
C LEU A 101 -14.02 12.83 7.74
N LEU A 102 -14.87 11.83 7.99
CA LEU A 102 -16.14 12.04 8.70
C LEU A 102 -15.92 12.45 10.16
N HIS A 103 -14.93 11.87 10.84
CA HIS A 103 -14.55 12.28 12.20
C HIS A 103 -14.12 13.75 12.22
N MET A 104 -13.24 14.15 11.31
CA MET A 104 -12.77 15.53 11.19
C MET A 104 -13.91 16.51 10.90
N ARG A 105 -14.88 16.14 10.06
CA ARG A 105 -16.02 17.01 9.71
C ARG A 105 -17.09 17.10 10.81
N ARG A 106 -17.42 15.99 11.48
CA ARG A 106 -18.57 15.91 12.40
C ARG A 106 -18.19 15.90 13.89
N LYS A 107 -16.90 15.87 14.24
CA LYS A 107 -16.38 15.77 15.62
C LYS A 107 -17.02 14.63 16.44
N ARG A 108 -17.51 13.57 15.77
CA ARG A 108 -18.09 12.38 16.41
C ARG A 108 -17.06 11.28 16.42
N GLU A 109 -16.89 10.61 17.55
CA GLU A 109 -16.06 9.42 17.66
C GLU A 109 -16.64 8.29 16.79
N TYR A 110 -15.90 7.89 15.76
CA TYR A 110 -16.22 6.71 14.98
C TYR A 110 -15.37 5.56 15.50
N THR A 111 -15.96 4.71 16.35
CA THR A 111 -15.32 3.51 16.89
C THR A 111 -14.79 2.58 15.80
N LEU A 112 -15.42 2.61 14.61
CA LEU A 112 -14.98 1.87 13.45
C LEU A 112 -13.56 2.25 12.98
N HIS A 113 -13.21 3.54 13.01
CA HIS A 113 -11.86 3.98 12.61
C HIS A 113 -10.81 3.39 13.55
N ALA A 114 -11.01 3.56 14.87
CA ALA A 114 -10.09 3.06 15.88
C ALA A 114 -9.98 1.52 15.85
N ARG A 115 -11.07 0.82 15.51
CA ARG A 115 -11.09 -0.64 15.37
C ARG A 115 -10.35 -1.12 14.13
N LEU A 116 -10.48 -0.43 12.99
CA LEU A 116 -9.94 -0.88 11.71
C LEU A 116 -8.50 -0.41 11.43
N ALA A 117 -8.07 0.72 11.97
CA ALA A 117 -6.73 1.25 11.75
C ALA A 117 -5.57 0.27 12.09
N PRO A 118 -5.64 -0.53 13.18
CA PRO A 118 -4.62 -1.55 13.45
C PRO A 118 -4.58 -2.66 12.40
N TYR A 119 -5.74 -3.10 11.89
CA TYR A 119 -5.80 -4.11 10.85
C TYR A 119 -5.20 -3.58 9.56
N LEU A 120 -5.57 -2.35 9.16
CA LEU A 120 -4.97 -1.68 8.01
C LEU A 120 -3.45 -1.60 8.13
N MET A 121 -2.93 -1.15 9.28
CA MET A 121 -1.49 -1.06 9.51
C MET A 121 -0.78 -2.41 9.29
N VAL A 122 -1.30 -3.49 9.87
CA VAL A 122 -0.70 -4.82 9.75
C VAL A 122 -0.79 -5.36 8.32
N THR A 123 -1.97 -5.28 7.70
CA THR A 123 -2.18 -5.81 6.35
C THR A 123 -1.41 -5.02 5.30
N TRP A 124 -1.35 -3.69 5.44
CA TRP A 124 -0.58 -2.83 4.54
C TRP A 124 0.91 -3.15 4.62
N PHE A 125 1.48 -3.27 5.83
CA PHE A 125 2.89 -3.64 5.98
C PHE A 125 3.20 -5.05 5.47
N ALA A 126 2.29 -6.01 5.67
CA ALA A 126 2.44 -7.34 5.12
C ALA A 126 2.46 -7.32 3.59
N ALA A 127 1.56 -6.54 2.96
CA ALA A 127 1.54 -6.34 1.52
C ALA A 127 2.85 -5.68 1.06
N PHE A 128 3.19 -4.51 1.59
CA PHE A 128 4.39 -3.77 1.25
C PHE A 128 5.66 -4.63 1.35
N LEU A 129 5.92 -5.23 2.52
CA LEU A 129 7.14 -6.02 2.73
C LEU A 129 7.19 -7.26 1.82
N SER A 130 6.07 -7.94 1.60
CA SER A 130 6.05 -9.09 0.68
C SER A 130 6.37 -8.65 -0.75
N GLY A 131 5.84 -7.50 -1.19
CA GLY A 131 6.13 -6.89 -2.49
C GLY A 131 7.61 -6.54 -2.64
N GLU A 132 8.18 -5.84 -1.66
CA GLU A 132 9.59 -5.48 -1.62
C GLU A 132 10.50 -6.71 -1.66
N ILE A 133 10.20 -7.75 -0.86
CA ILE A 133 11.00 -8.97 -0.83
C ILE A 133 11.01 -9.65 -2.20
N VAL A 134 9.86 -9.79 -2.85
CA VAL A 134 9.79 -10.40 -4.18
C VAL A 134 10.48 -9.54 -5.23
N TYR A 135 10.35 -8.21 -5.15
CA TYR A 135 11.07 -7.30 -6.03
C TYR A 135 12.60 -7.47 -5.88
N LEU A 136 13.12 -7.40 -4.65
CA LEU A 136 14.55 -7.55 -4.39
C LEU A 136 15.07 -8.92 -4.84
N ALA A 137 14.35 -10.00 -4.55
CA ALA A 137 14.75 -11.36 -4.88
C ALA A 137 14.78 -11.66 -6.38
N ASN A 138 14.02 -10.93 -7.20
CA ASN A 138 13.94 -11.19 -8.65
C ASN A 138 14.77 -10.21 -9.49
N TYR A 139 15.03 -9.01 -8.98
CA TYR A 139 15.60 -7.92 -9.77
C TYR A 139 16.89 -7.31 -9.18
N VAL A 140 17.21 -7.57 -7.92
CA VAL A 140 18.39 -6.96 -7.26
C VAL A 140 19.40 -8.02 -6.82
N PHE A 141 18.94 -9.16 -6.31
CA PHE A 141 19.75 -10.30 -5.94
C PHE A 141 19.75 -11.38 -7.03
#